data_AF-A0A8C2AXU3-F1
#
_entry.id   AF-A0A8C2AXU3-F1
#
_cell.length_a   1.000
_cell.length_b   1.000
_cell.length_c   1.000
_cell.angle_alpha   90.00
_cell.angle_beta   90.00
_cell.angle_gamma   90.00
#
_symmetry.space_group_name_H-M   'P 1'
#
loop_
_entity.id
_entity.type
_entity.pdbx_description
1 polymer ?
#
loop_
_entity_poly.entity_id
_entity_poly.type
_entity_poly.pdbx_seq_one_letter_code
_entity_poly.pdbx_strand_id
1 'polypeptide(L)'
;MHFDAREMQSRFMRKSCSCMFDSLERMEEDLSQALNSVSLEQKDSKMDSFGLYVVTWNVATAEPPDDVNSLLQLSSPKKPDLFVIGLQEVKAAPLKFVTDLAFEDSWSHLFMNTLAPLGYIKVSSIRMQGLLLLFFSKLEHVPFIRDIQVTYTRTGLYGYWGNKGGVSIRLSFYGHMLCFLNCHLTAHMNYASQRVDEFEYILDAQTFDTKNTPRILDHEVVLWFGDLNFRIEDHGMLFVRNCITSQRFNLLWPKDQLTMMKQKEATLQKFEEGPLDFQPSYKFDLHSDNYDTSGKKRKPAWCDRILWRVKPKSSLTEEANEEGHNEEEPKKQLQEENKDEFPLKLSQVDYTSKMEYSISDHKPVIGIFHLEMQKMYETPLVQVSAEGEWSADFDALITYSLLQSFPSSAWDWIGLYKVGFKSVSDYITYTWVKDDQVSFSDELFQVCDICFLCFFKGCGIILSNKQLISQFYFLSTQVYVNKDEIPVLGGECVLCYYSSSLQCIVGISQPFKVRYILLIYFVYK
;
A
#
# COMPACT_ATOMS: atom_id res chain seq x y z
N MET A 1 59.50 -40.29 22.28
CA MET A 1 58.96 -39.40 21.23
C MET A 1 57.47 -39.24 21.49
N HIS A 2 57.07 -38.23 22.26
CA HIS A 2 55.66 -37.81 22.32
C HIS A 2 55.53 -36.56 21.46
N PHE A 3 54.77 -36.69 20.38
CA PHE A 3 54.34 -35.59 19.51
C PHE A 3 53.25 -34.83 20.26
N ASP A 4 53.50 -33.55 20.56
CA ASP A 4 52.52 -32.69 21.23
C ASP A 4 51.56 -32.08 20.20
N ALA A 5 50.38 -32.69 20.08
CA ALA A 5 49.33 -32.29 19.15
C ALA A 5 48.77 -30.87 19.41
N ARG A 6 49.01 -30.29 20.60
CA ARG A 6 48.53 -28.94 20.96
C ARG A 6 49.35 -27.83 20.30
N GLU A 7 50.64 -28.06 20.08
CA GLU A 7 51.51 -27.06 19.44
C GLU A 7 51.22 -26.94 17.93
N MET A 8 50.80 -28.05 17.31
CA MET A 8 50.45 -28.10 15.89
C MET A 8 49.10 -27.41 15.60
N GLN A 9 48.10 -27.57 16.47
CA GLN A 9 46.82 -26.85 16.40
C GLN A 9 46.99 -25.33 16.59
N SER A 10 47.85 -24.92 17.53
CA SER A 10 48.19 -23.50 17.75
C SER A 10 48.86 -22.87 16.53
N ARG A 11 49.79 -23.57 15.88
CA ARG A 11 50.46 -23.09 14.65
C ARG A 11 49.54 -23.07 13.43
N PHE A 12 48.60 -24.00 13.32
CA PHE A 12 47.62 -24.04 12.23
C PHE A 12 46.61 -22.88 12.36
N MET A 13 46.11 -22.61 13.57
CA MET A 13 45.22 -21.48 13.85
C MET A 13 45.90 -20.13 13.58
N ARG A 14 47.18 -19.97 13.94
CA ARG A 14 47.93 -18.74 13.65
C ARG A 14 48.16 -18.50 12.14
N LYS A 15 48.42 -19.57 11.37
CA LYS A 15 48.55 -19.48 9.90
C LYS A 15 47.22 -19.17 9.21
N SER A 16 46.10 -19.75 9.66
CA SER A 16 44.77 -19.41 9.13
C SER A 16 44.35 -17.98 9.48
N CYS A 17 44.70 -17.48 10.67
CA CYS A 17 44.40 -16.10 11.06
C CYS A 17 45.19 -15.07 10.23
N SER A 18 46.48 -15.34 9.98
CA SER A 18 47.32 -14.49 9.11
C SER A 18 46.82 -14.45 7.66
N CYS A 19 46.36 -15.58 7.13
CA CYS A 19 45.83 -15.64 5.76
C CYS A 19 44.47 -14.92 5.61
N MET A 20 43.65 -14.88 6.67
CA MET A 20 42.45 -14.04 6.71
C MET A 20 42.80 -12.55 6.83
N PHE A 21 43.85 -12.20 7.59
CA PHE A 21 44.30 -10.82 7.74
C PHE A 21 44.79 -10.21 6.42
N ASP A 22 45.63 -10.93 5.66
CA ASP A 22 46.11 -10.48 4.34
C ASP A 22 44.97 -10.35 3.31
N SER A 23 43.86 -11.09 3.52
CA SER A 23 42.65 -10.99 2.71
C SER A 23 41.75 -9.83 3.14
N LEU A 24 41.75 -9.48 4.43
CA LEU A 24 40.96 -8.37 5.00
C LEU A 24 41.59 -7.02 4.69
N GLU A 25 42.92 -6.88 4.78
CA GLU A 25 43.61 -5.63 4.41
C GLU A 25 43.45 -5.32 2.92
N ARG A 26 43.51 -6.33 2.04
CA ARG A 26 43.23 -6.13 0.60
C ARG A 26 41.78 -5.73 0.35
N MET A 27 40.83 -6.34 1.06
CA MET A 27 39.41 -5.94 0.95
C MET A 27 39.18 -4.52 1.48
N GLU A 28 39.90 -4.08 2.52
CA GLU A 28 39.77 -2.73 3.08
C GLU A 28 40.38 -1.66 2.16
N GLU A 29 41.50 -1.96 1.48
CA GLU A 29 42.06 -1.11 0.44
C GLU A 29 41.16 -1.06 -0.81
N ASP A 30 40.62 -2.20 -1.25
CA ASP A 30 39.69 -2.28 -2.37
C ASP A 30 38.36 -1.56 -2.06
N LEU A 31 37.86 -1.67 -0.83
CA LEU A 31 36.63 -1.00 -0.37
C LEU A 31 36.87 0.50 -0.19
N SER A 32 38.04 0.91 0.30
CA SER A 32 38.40 2.33 0.42
C SER A 32 38.60 3.00 -0.94
N GLN A 33 39.18 2.28 -1.93
CA GLN A 33 39.26 2.76 -3.31
C GLN A 33 37.87 2.80 -3.96
N ALA A 34 37.01 1.80 -3.72
CA ALA A 34 35.63 1.80 -4.19
C ALA A 34 34.83 2.97 -3.58
N LEU A 35 34.91 3.19 -2.26
CA LEU A 35 34.23 4.28 -1.56
C LEU A 35 34.74 5.67 -1.98
N ASN A 36 36.04 5.82 -2.26
CA ASN A 36 36.60 7.07 -2.79
C ASN A 36 36.26 7.30 -4.27
N SER A 37 35.99 6.24 -5.05
CA SER A 37 35.47 6.38 -6.42
C SER A 37 33.98 6.71 -6.46
N VAL A 38 33.22 6.35 -5.41
CA VAL A 38 31.79 6.62 -5.27
C VAL A 38 31.51 8.03 -4.74
N SER A 39 32.45 8.67 -4.04
CA SER A 39 32.25 9.99 -3.41
C SER A 39 32.42 11.21 -4.34
N LEU A 40 32.60 11.02 -5.65
CA LEU A 40 32.66 12.10 -6.65
C LEU A 40 31.72 11.92 -7.85
N GLU A 41 30.80 10.96 -7.80
CA GLU A 41 29.63 10.98 -8.68
C GLU A 41 28.50 11.64 -7.91
N GLN A 42 28.09 12.86 -8.32
CA GLN A 42 26.75 13.34 -8.04
C GLN A 42 25.80 12.28 -8.60
N LYS A 43 25.31 11.40 -7.71
CA LYS A 43 24.32 10.39 -8.04
C LYS A 43 23.08 11.18 -8.41
N ASP A 44 22.87 11.42 -9.71
CA ASP A 44 21.58 11.86 -10.23
C ASP A 44 20.54 10.91 -9.62
N SER A 45 19.77 11.40 -8.64
CA SER A 45 18.86 10.55 -7.90
C SER A 45 17.75 10.13 -8.86
N LYS A 46 17.87 8.91 -9.36
CA LYS A 46 16.93 8.36 -10.34
C LYS A 46 15.56 8.27 -9.69
N MET A 47 14.64 9.14 -10.10
CA MET A 47 13.23 9.03 -9.74
C MET A 47 12.60 7.86 -10.50
N ASP A 48 11.92 6.97 -9.78
CA ASP A 48 11.07 5.96 -10.39
C ASP A 48 9.68 6.56 -10.66
N SER A 49 9.04 6.11 -11.74
CA SER A 49 7.69 6.54 -12.10
C SER A 49 6.73 5.35 -12.02
N PHE A 50 5.71 5.48 -11.19
CA PHE A 50 4.68 4.47 -10.98
C PHE A 50 3.32 4.94 -11.49
N GLY A 51 2.62 4.09 -12.24
CA GLY A 51 1.25 4.35 -12.67
C GLY A 51 0.26 4.08 -11.56
N LEU A 52 -0.57 5.07 -11.22
CA LEU A 52 -1.64 4.95 -10.24
C LEU A 52 -2.99 5.18 -10.94
N TYR A 53 -3.85 4.18 -10.90
CA TYR A 53 -5.15 4.20 -11.57
C TYR A 53 -6.28 4.23 -10.53
N VAL A 54 -7.06 5.30 -10.54
CA VAL A 54 -8.10 5.57 -9.54
C VAL A 54 -9.46 5.49 -10.21
N VAL A 55 -10.40 4.76 -9.60
CA VAL A 55 -11.79 4.66 -10.03
C VAL A 55 -12.68 5.14 -8.89
N THR A 56 -13.68 5.97 -9.22
CA THR A 56 -14.83 6.22 -8.35
C THR A 56 -16.12 5.89 -9.08
N TRP A 57 -17.02 5.14 -8.45
CA TRP A 57 -18.31 4.81 -9.04
C TRP A 57 -19.41 4.58 -7.99
N ASN A 58 -20.43 5.43 -8.01
CA ASN A 58 -21.67 5.14 -7.32
C ASN A 58 -22.45 4.09 -8.12
N VAL A 59 -22.57 2.88 -7.58
CA VAL A 59 -23.17 1.74 -8.29
C VAL A 59 -24.68 1.63 -8.05
N ALA A 60 -25.29 2.55 -7.29
CA ALA A 60 -26.74 2.61 -7.05
C ALA A 60 -27.36 1.25 -6.67
N THR A 61 -26.66 0.47 -5.84
CA THR A 61 -27.01 -0.91 -5.41
C THR A 61 -27.07 -1.97 -6.51
N ALA A 62 -26.63 -1.65 -7.72
CA ALA A 62 -26.51 -2.59 -8.82
C ALA A 62 -25.49 -3.70 -8.50
N GLU A 63 -25.77 -4.90 -9.03
CA GLU A 63 -24.77 -5.96 -9.09
C GLU A 63 -23.70 -5.59 -10.15
N PRO A 64 -22.47 -6.09 -9.99
CA PRO A 64 -21.42 -5.86 -10.97
C PRO A 64 -21.80 -6.39 -12.37
N PRO A 65 -21.30 -5.75 -13.45
CA PRO A 65 -21.46 -6.26 -14.81
C PRO A 65 -20.64 -7.54 -15.03
N ASP A 66 -20.78 -8.17 -16.19
CA ASP A 66 -20.03 -9.40 -16.52
C ASP A 66 -18.50 -9.15 -16.56
N ASP A 67 -18.07 -7.96 -16.99
CA ASP A 67 -16.67 -7.56 -16.99
C ASP A 67 -16.45 -6.05 -16.78
N VAL A 68 -15.23 -5.68 -16.40
CA VAL A 68 -14.77 -4.31 -16.15
C VAL A 68 -13.53 -3.95 -16.98
N ASN A 69 -13.32 -4.62 -18.11
CA ASN A 69 -12.09 -4.47 -18.90
C ASN A 69 -11.93 -3.06 -19.49
N SER A 70 -13.02 -2.45 -19.98
CA SER A 70 -12.99 -1.08 -20.51
C SER A 70 -12.86 -0.04 -19.40
N LEU A 71 -13.51 -0.26 -18.24
CA LEU A 71 -13.37 0.58 -17.05
C LEU A 71 -11.92 0.68 -16.59
N LEU A 72 -11.22 -0.45 -16.55
CA LEU A 72 -9.83 -0.54 -16.08
C LEU A 72 -8.79 -0.34 -17.20
N GLN A 73 -9.24 -0.09 -18.44
CA GLN A 73 -8.39 0.08 -19.62
C GLN A 73 -7.36 -1.04 -19.82
N LEU A 74 -7.75 -2.29 -19.58
CA LEU A 74 -6.81 -3.43 -19.54
C LEU A 74 -6.20 -3.79 -20.90
N SER A 75 -6.76 -3.25 -21.99
CA SER A 75 -6.21 -3.36 -23.34
C SER A 75 -5.03 -2.39 -23.60
N SER A 76 -4.79 -1.43 -22.71
CA SER A 76 -3.65 -0.51 -22.83
C SER A 76 -2.32 -1.26 -22.73
N PRO A 77 -1.32 -0.93 -23.58
CA PRO A 77 0.02 -1.51 -23.46
C PRO A 77 0.75 -1.04 -22.20
N LYS A 78 0.42 0.15 -21.69
CA LYS A 78 0.97 0.67 -20.43
C LYS A 78 0.00 0.35 -19.31
N LYS A 79 0.31 -0.69 -18.53
CA LYS A 79 -0.48 -1.09 -17.37
C LYS A 79 0.02 -0.34 -16.12
N PRO A 80 -0.88 0.20 -15.28
CA PRO A 80 -0.51 0.90 -14.05
C PRO A 80 0.11 -0.05 -13.04
N ASP A 81 0.81 0.47 -12.04
CA ASP A 81 1.40 -0.33 -10.96
C ASP A 81 0.40 -0.58 -9.83
N LEU A 82 -0.48 0.41 -9.60
CA LEU A 82 -1.46 0.42 -8.52
C LEU A 82 -2.87 0.71 -9.07
N PHE A 83 -3.86 -0.01 -8.57
CA PHE A 83 -5.28 0.32 -8.76
C PHE A 83 -5.93 0.67 -7.42
N VAL A 84 -6.69 1.76 -7.40
CA VAL A 84 -7.48 2.21 -6.25
C VAL A 84 -8.93 2.35 -6.71
N ILE A 85 -9.83 1.57 -6.13
CA ILE A 85 -11.21 1.49 -6.59
C ILE A 85 -12.14 1.85 -5.43
N GLY A 86 -12.79 3.01 -5.53
CA GLY A 86 -13.82 3.46 -4.60
C GLY A 86 -15.22 3.30 -5.18
N LEU A 87 -16.08 2.57 -4.48
CA LEU A 87 -17.49 2.45 -4.85
C LEU A 87 -18.38 3.07 -3.77
N GLN A 88 -19.54 3.56 -4.19
CA GLN A 88 -20.61 4.05 -3.31
C GLN A 88 -21.91 3.33 -3.64
N GLU A 89 -22.83 3.27 -2.67
CA GLU A 89 -24.09 2.53 -2.77
C GLU A 89 -23.93 1.05 -3.18
N VAL A 90 -22.83 0.40 -2.82
CA VAL A 90 -22.72 -1.05 -2.96
C VAL A 90 -23.80 -1.70 -2.11
N LYS A 91 -24.55 -2.65 -2.69
CA LYS A 91 -25.63 -3.35 -2.00
C LYS A 91 -25.13 -3.97 -0.69
N ALA A 92 -25.76 -3.59 0.43
CA ALA A 92 -25.45 -4.11 1.76
C ALA A 92 -26.69 -4.87 2.27
N ALA A 93 -26.58 -6.18 2.50
CA ALA A 93 -27.71 -6.99 2.97
C ALA A 93 -27.73 -7.05 4.52
N PRO A 94 -28.80 -6.61 5.21
CA PRO A 94 -28.83 -6.53 6.68
C PRO A 94 -28.64 -7.88 7.40
N LEU A 95 -29.11 -8.99 6.83
CA LEU A 95 -28.96 -10.33 7.40
C LEU A 95 -27.57 -10.96 7.14
N LYS A 96 -26.68 -10.28 6.41
CA LYS A 96 -25.37 -10.78 6.03
C LYS A 96 -24.20 -10.13 6.77
N PHE A 97 -24.40 -9.30 7.79
CA PHE A 97 -23.27 -8.70 8.51
C PHE A 97 -22.24 -9.72 9.04
N VAL A 98 -22.66 -10.94 9.39
CA VAL A 98 -21.75 -12.02 9.82
C VAL A 98 -21.13 -12.76 8.62
N THR A 99 -21.82 -12.84 7.48
CA THR A 99 -21.32 -13.52 6.27
C THR A 99 -20.50 -12.60 5.36
N ASP A 100 -20.77 -11.30 5.28
CA ASP A 100 -19.97 -10.31 4.56
C ASP A 100 -18.61 -10.04 5.26
N LEU A 101 -18.48 -10.44 6.54
CA LEU A 101 -17.18 -10.54 7.23
C LEU A 101 -16.40 -11.81 6.85
N ALA A 102 -17.09 -12.83 6.36
CA ALA A 102 -16.52 -14.13 5.98
C ALA A 102 -16.39 -14.32 4.45
N PHE A 103 -17.11 -13.52 3.66
CA PHE A 103 -17.17 -13.59 2.21
C PHE A 103 -17.03 -12.19 1.61
N GLU A 104 -16.13 -12.09 0.63
CA GLU A 104 -15.94 -10.89 -0.17
C GLU A 104 -17.22 -10.56 -0.95
N ASP A 105 -17.50 -9.27 -1.14
CA ASP A 105 -18.67 -8.86 -1.90
C ASP A 105 -18.50 -9.12 -3.41
N SER A 106 -19.62 -9.12 -4.15
CA SER A 106 -19.62 -9.44 -5.59
C SER A 106 -18.72 -8.52 -6.41
N TRP A 107 -18.61 -7.24 -6.03
CA TRP A 107 -17.72 -6.28 -6.70
C TRP A 107 -16.26 -6.59 -6.42
N SER A 108 -15.90 -6.83 -5.16
CA SER A 108 -14.55 -7.26 -4.77
C SER A 108 -14.13 -8.52 -5.54
N HIS A 109 -15.02 -9.52 -5.64
CA HIS A 109 -14.77 -10.73 -6.42
C HIS A 109 -14.54 -10.46 -7.91
N LEU A 110 -15.35 -9.61 -8.54
CA LEU A 110 -15.17 -9.27 -9.96
C LEU A 110 -13.80 -8.64 -10.21
N PHE A 111 -13.42 -7.64 -9.42
CA PHE A 111 -12.12 -6.96 -9.59
C PHE A 111 -10.94 -7.91 -9.34
N MET A 112 -11.00 -8.72 -8.28
CA MET A 112 -9.99 -9.75 -8.00
C MET A 112 -9.84 -10.75 -9.15
N ASN A 113 -10.95 -11.26 -9.69
CA ASN A 113 -10.92 -12.22 -10.79
C ASN A 113 -10.40 -11.62 -12.10
N THR A 114 -10.64 -10.32 -12.31
CA THR A 114 -10.20 -9.61 -13.51
C THR A 114 -8.71 -9.25 -13.43
N LEU A 115 -8.24 -8.83 -12.26
CA LEU A 115 -6.89 -8.28 -12.07
C LEU A 115 -5.82 -9.34 -11.74
N ALA A 116 -6.17 -10.42 -11.03
CA ALA A 116 -5.20 -11.46 -10.66
C ALA A 116 -4.51 -12.16 -11.83
N PRO A 117 -5.20 -12.52 -12.95
CA PRO A 117 -4.53 -13.07 -14.12
C PRO A 117 -3.49 -12.13 -14.76
N LEU A 118 -3.54 -10.83 -14.42
CA LEU A 118 -2.61 -9.81 -14.91
C LEU A 118 -1.47 -9.52 -13.92
N GLY A 119 -1.36 -10.28 -12.83
CA GLY A 119 -0.28 -10.16 -11.84
C GLY A 119 -0.53 -9.15 -10.73
N TYR A 120 -1.79 -8.73 -10.54
CA TYR A 120 -2.17 -7.82 -9.45
C TYR A 120 -2.82 -8.59 -8.31
N ILE A 121 -2.65 -8.07 -7.10
CA ILE A 121 -3.18 -8.66 -5.88
C ILE A 121 -3.94 -7.59 -5.12
N LYS A 122 -5.10 -7.95 -4.55
CA LYS A 122 -5.81 -7.12 -3.57
C LYS A 122 -4.99 -7.09 -2.28
N VAL A 123 -4.36 -5.95 -2.01
CA VAL A 123 -3.46 -5.76 -0.86
C VAL A 123 -4.24 -5.31 0.36
N SER A 124 -5.24 -4.45 0.19
CA SER A 124 -6.09 -4.00 1.29
C SER A 124 -7.49 -3.61 0.79
N SER A 125 -8.46 -3.66 1.68
CA SER A 125 -9.82 -3.20 1.42
C SER A 125 -10.51 -2.76 2.70
N ILE A 126 -11.43 -1.82 2.59
CA ILE A 126 -12.31 -1.39 3.68
C ILE A 126 -13.71 -1.13 3.16
N ARG A 127 -14.70 -1.49 3.99
CA ARG A 127 -16.11 -1.29 3.68
C ARG A 127 -16.85 -0.63 4.84
N MET A 128 -17.71 0.33 4.52
CA MET A 128 -18.67 0.93 5.45
C MET A 128 -20.06 1.00 4.79
N GLN A 129 -20.93 0.04 5.12
CA GLN A 129 -22.25 -0.12 4.50
C GLN A 129 -22.13 -0.22 2.96
N GLY A 130 -22.52 0.82 2.22
CA GLY A 130 -22.42 0.89 0.77
C GLY A 130 -21.16 1.57 0.24
N LEU A 131 -20.27 2.07 1.11
CA LEU A 131 -18.96 2.56 0.73
C LEU A 131 -17.96 1.40 0.73
N LEU A 132 -17.23 1.22 -0.37
CA LEU A 132 -16.19 0.22 -0.52
C LEU A 132 -14.93 0.88 -1.09
N LEU A 133 -13.77 0.57 -0.55
CA LEU A 133 -12.48 0.99 -1.08
C LEU A 133 -11.57 -0.23 -1.19
N LEU A 134 -11.04 -0.46 -2.39
CA LEU A 134 -10.14 -1.56 -2.71
C LEU A 134 -8.81 -1.00 -3.19
N PHE A 135 -7.72 -1.60 -2.72
CA PHE A 135 -6.36 -1.27 -3.12
C PHE A 135 -5.67 -2.50 -3.69
N PHE A 136 -5.26 -2.42 -4.95
CA PHE A 136 -4.53 -3.47 -5.65
C PHE A 136 -3.15 -2.97 -6.07
N SER A 137 -2.18 -3.88 -6.08
CA SER A 137 -0.83 -3.64 -6.56
C SER A 137 -0.36 -4.78 -7.43
N LYS A 138 0.53 -4.50 -8.39
CA LYS A 138 1.38 -5.57 -8.95
C LYS A 138 2.11 -6.30 -7.83
N LEU A 139 2.28 -7.61 -8.00
CA LEU A 139 2.92 -8.48 -7.01
C LEU A 139 4.33 -8.00 -6.61
N GLU A 140 5.10 -7.46 -7.56
CA GLU A 140 6.48 -7.02 -7.34
C GLU A 140 6.62 -5.88 -6.31
N HIS A 141 5.58 -5.07 -6.11
CA HIS A 141 5.61 -3.99 -5.12
C HIS A 141 5.10 -4.40 -3.73
N VAL A 142 4.43 -5.55 -3.60
CA VAL A 142 3.77 -5.97 -2.36
C VAL A 142 4.71 -5.95 -1.13
N PRO A 143 5.96 -6.46 -1.20
CA PRO A 143 6.90 -6.41 -0.06
C PRO A 143 7.32 -4.99 0.39
N PHE A 144 7.00 -4.00 -0.43
CA PHE A 144 7.34 -2.58 -0.23
C PHE A 144 6.11 -1.73 0.09
N ILE A 145 4.93 -2.37 0.20
CA ILE A 145 3.71 -1.76 0.71
C ILE A 145 3.58 -2.12 2.18
N ARG A 146 3.80 -1.16 3.08
CA ARG A 146 3.98 -1.40 4.53
C ARG A 146 3.06 -0.52 5.36
N ASP A 147 2.98 -0.77 6.67
CA ASP A 147 2.28 0.08 7.64
C ASP A 147 0.84 0.40 7.19
N ILE A 148 0.12 -0.64 6.79
CA ILE A 148 -1.22 -0.51 6.24
C ILE A 148 -2.20 -0.33 7.39
N GLN A 149 -2.97 0.76 7.36
CA GLN A 149 -4.10 0.94 8.27
C GLN A 149 -5.32 1.40 7.49
N VAL A 150 -6.50 1.05 8.00
CA VAL A 150 -7.78 1.40 7.38
C VAL A 150 -8.72 1.98 8.43
N THR A 151 -9.49 3.00 8.08
CA THR A 151 -10.46 3.60 9.00
C THR A 151 -11.67 4.17 8.26
N TYR A 152 -12.72 4.51 8.99
CA TYR A 152 -13.94 5.05 8.41
C TYR A 152 -14.64 6.04 9.36
N THR A 153 -15.47 6.90 8.78
CA THR A 153 -16.31 7.86 9.50
C THR A 153 -17.71 7.83 8.92
N ARG A 154 -18.74 7.81 9.79
CA ARG A 154 -20.14 7.92 9.39
C ARG A 154 -20.61 9.36 9.54
N THR A 155 -21.27 9.90 8.51
CA THR A 155 -21.86 11.25 8.52
C THR A 155 -23.37 11.26 8.26
N GLY A 156 -24.00 10.09 8.16
CA GLY A 156 -25.46 9.94 8.02
C GLY A 156 -26.28 10.48 9.20
N LEU A 157 -27.61 10.24 9.23
CA LEU A 157 -28.55 10.68 10.28
C LEU A 157 -27.92 10.68 11.69
N TYR A 158 -27.65 11.90 12.19
CA TYR A 158 -27.05 12.19 13.51
C TYR A 158 -25.67 11.58 13.78
N GLY A 159 -24.90 11.18 12.76
CA GLY A 159 -23.58 10.56 12.91
C GLY A 159 -23.61 9.08 13.34
N TYR A 160 -24.78 8.54 13.71
CA TYR A 160 -24.92 7.17 14.24
C TYR A 160 -25.44 6.17 13.20
N TRP A 161 -26.16 6.63 12.17
CA TRP A 161 -26.85 5.75 11.22
C TRP A 161 -26.89 6.34 9.81
N GLY A 162 -26.35 5.63 8.82
CA GLY A 162 -26.52 5.99 7.41
C GLY A 162 -25.35 5.59 6.50
N ASN A 163 -25.60 5.68 5.19
CA ASN A 163 -24.70 5.25 4.12
C ASN A 163 -23.77 6.37 3.61
N LYS A 164 -23.60 7.43 4.41
CA LYS A 164 -22.80 8.62 4.09
C LYS A 164 -21.58 8.69 5.01
N GLY A 165 -20.50 9.24 4.48
CA GLY A 165 -19.24 9.41 5.20
C GLY A 165 -18.04 9.12 4.32
N GLY A 166 -16.97 8.61 4.93
CA GLY A 166 -15.72 8.31 4.24
C GLY A 166 -15.06 7.04 4.76
N VAL A 167 -14.39 6.32 3.86
CA VAL A 167 -13.50 5.19 4.20
C VAL A 167 -12.11 5.49 3.66
N SER A 168 -11.07 5.15 4.40
CA SER A 168 -9.71 5.37 3.98
C SER A 168 -8.81 4.16 4.15
N ILE A 169 -7.84 4.06 3.24
CA ILE A 169 -6.69 3.16 3.32
C ILE A 169 -5.45 4.04 3.31
N ARG A 170 -4.57 3.85 4.28
CA ARG A 170 -3.26 4.49 4.33
C ARG A 170 -2.15 3.46 4.36
N LEU A 171 -1.02 3.79 3.74
CA LEU A 171 0.10 2.87 3.59
C LEU A 171 1.44 3.55 3.28
N SER A 172 2.50 2.88 3.74
CA SER A 172 3.88 2.83 3.25
C SER A 172 3.99 2.44 1.78
N PHE A 173 4.42 3.28 0.83
CA PHE A 173 4.82 2.80 -0.51
C PHE A 173 6.26 3.19 -0.80
N TYR A 174 7.17 2.21 -0.75
CA TYR A 174 8.62 2.47 -0.86
C TYR A 174 9.15 3.54 0.11
N GLY A 175 8.48 3.73 1.24
CA GLY A 175 8.82 4.69 2.29
C GLY A 175 7.87 5.87 2.36
N HIS A 176 7.30 6.25 1.22
CA HIS A 176 6.40 7.39 1.10
C HIS A 176 5.00 7.09 1.64
N MET A 177 4.47 8.00 2.45
CA MET A 177 3.20 7.79 3.13
C MET A 177 2.04 8.31 2.28
N LEU A 178 1.20 7.40 1.80
CA LEU A 178 0.04 7.67 0.94
C LEU A 178 -1.26 7.42 1.71
N CYS A 179 -2.30 8.20 1.42
CA CYS A 179 -3.65 8.01 1.94
C CYS A 179 -4.69 8.13 0.81
N PHE A 180 -5.60 7.16 0.73
CA PHE A 180 -6.70 7.11 -0.24
C PHE A 180 -8.02 7.22 0.53
N LEU A 181 -8.81 8.25 0.24
CA LEU A 181 -10.07 8.56 0.93
C LEU A 181 -11.23 8.52 -0.08
N ASN A 182 -12.08 7.50 0.04
CA ASN A 182 -13.33 7.38 -0.72
C ASN A 182 -14.51 7.90 0.13
N CYS A 183 -15.24 8.88 -0.39
CA CYS A 183 -16.38 9.50 0.30
C CYS A 183 -17.72 9.32 -0.43
N HIS A 184 -18.80 9.36 0.35
CA HIS A 184 -20.15 9.55 -0.15
C HIS A 184 -20.79 10.65 0.71
N LEU A 185 -20.86 11.86 0.16
CA LEU A 185 -21.30 13.05 0.90
C LEU A 185 -22.79 13.33 0.71
N THR A 186 -23.34 14.22 1.54
CA THR A 186 -24.77 14.57 1.51
C THR A 186 -25.24 15.05 0.13
N ALA A 187 -26.32 14.41 -0.33
CA ALA A 187 -26.94 14.64 -1.63
C ALA A 187 -27.78 15.93 -1.66
N HIS A 188 -28.26 16.28 -2.86
CA HIS A 188 -29.12 17.42 -3.19
C HIS A 188 -28.40 18.78 -3.34
N MET A 189 -29.07 19.69 -4.07
CA MET A 189 -28.53 20.97 -4.54
C MET A 189 -28.15 21.93 -3.41
N ASN A 190 -28.95 21.99 -2.34
CA ASN A 190 -28.87 23.06 -1.34
C ASN A 190 -27.83 22.82 -0.23
N TYR A 191 -27.07 21.72 -0.29
CA TYR A 191 -26.20 21.26 0.79
C TYR A 191 -24.71 21.40 0.48
N ALA A 192 -24.32 22.37 -0.37
CA ALA A 192 -22.92 22.57 -0.74
C ALA A 192 -22.02 22.85 0.46
N SER A 193 -22.42 23.75 1.36
CA SER A 193 -21.67 24.04 2.59
C SER A 193 -21.63 22.83 3.53
N GLN A 194 -22.76 22.14 3.73
CA GLN A 194 -22.79 20.93 4.56
C GLN A 194 -21.84 19.85 4.06
N ARG A 195 -21.65 19.70 2.75
CA ARG A 195 -20.66 18.75 2.20
C ARG A 195 -19.23 19.12 2.55
N VAL A 196 -18.92 20.41 2.66
CA VAL A 196 -17.61 20.88 3.12
C VAL A 196 -17.46 20.56 4.61
N ASP A 197 -18.45 20.89 5.44
CA ASP A 197 -18.45 20.56 6.87
C ASP A 197 -18.27 19.05 7.11
N GLU A 198 -18.95 18.21 6.31
CA GLU A 198 -18.80 16.76 6.36
C GLU A 198 -17.40 16.29 5.97
N PHE A 199 -16.80 16.90 4.94
CA PHE A 199 -15.44 16.58 4.53
C PHE A 199 -14.42 16.96 5.62
N GLU A 200 -14.53 18.16 6.19
CA GLU A 200 -13.66 18.61 7.28
C GLU A 200 -13.80 17.72 8.51
N TYR A 201 -15.03 17.37 8.88
CA TYR A 201 -15.27 16.41 9.96
C TYR A 201 -14.63 15.04 9.69
N ILE A 202 -14.70 14.53 8.45
CA ILE A 202 -14.04 13.26 8.08
C ILE A 202 -12.52 13.37 8.24
N LEU A 203 -11.92 14.49 7.81
CA LEU A 203 -10.48 14.73 7.94
C LEU A 203 -10.02 14.77 9.41
N ASP A 204 -10.83 15.36 10.28
CA ASP A 204 -10.52 15.50 11.71
C ASP A 204 -10.82 14.22 12.51
N ALA A 205 -11.88 13.50 12.16
CA ALA A 205 -12.31 12.31 12.89
C ALA A 205 -11.48 11.06 12.58
N GLN A 206 -10.90 10.96 11.38
CA GLN A 206 -10.08 9.80 11.00
C GLN A 206 -8.64 9.97 11.47
N THR A 207 -8.30 9.24 12.52
CA THR A 207 -6.94 9.13 13.05
C THR A 207 -6.40 7.71 12.87
N PHE A 208 -5.07 7.61 12.84
CA PHE A 208 -4.31 6.38 12.67
C PHE A 208 -3.37 6.18 13.86
N ASP A 209 -3.13 4.93 14.22
CA ASP A 209 -2.25 4.57 15.33
C ASP A 209 -0.79 4.57 14.85
N THR A 210 -0.25 5.76 14.64
CA THR A 210 1.15 5.97 14.21
C THR A 210 1.68 7.30 14.75
N LYS A 211 2.96 7.32 15.11
CA LYS A 211 3.60 8.51 15.67
C LYS A 211 3.85 9.61 14.63
N ASN A 212 4.11 9.24 13.38
CA ASN A 212 4.65 10.16 12.38
C ASN A 212 3.60 10.74 11.43
N THR A 213 2.47 10.06 11.22
CA THR A 213 1.41 10.46 10.27
C THR A 213 0.01 10.13 10.80
N PRO A 214 -0.38 10.67 11.97
CA PRO A 214 -1.60 10.26 12.68
C PRO A 214 -2.90 10.71 12.02
N ARG A 215 -2.90 11.73 11.14
CA ARG A 215 -4.10 12.23 10.46
C ARG A 215 -3.97 12.13 8.94
N ILE A 216 -5.10 12.19 8.24
CA ILE A 216 -5.16 12.12 6.76
C ILE A 216 -4.21 13.14 6.13
N LEU A 217 -4.27 14.41 6.53
CA LEU A 217 -3.45 15.47 5.93
C LEU A 217 -1.95 15.44 6.31
N ASP A 218 -1.53 14.57 7.22
CA ASP A 218 -0.11 14.41 7.58
C ASP A 218 0.65 13.57 6.53
N HIS A 219 -0.06 12.80 5.70
CA HIS A 219 0.46 11.98 4.61
C HIS A 219 1.04 12.84 3.48
N GLU A 220 2.02 12.30 2.76
CA GLU A 220 2.73 12.97 1.67
C GLU A 220 1.87 13.10 0.43
N VAL A 221 1.04 12.09 0.16
CA VAL A 221 0.00 12.13 -0.86
C VAL A 221 -1.33 11.75 -0.25
N VAL A 222 -2.35 12.57 -0.52
CA VAL A 222 -3.74 12.25 -0.20
C VAL A 222 -4.54 12.29 -1.49
N LEU A 223 -5.18 11.19 -1.85
CA LEU A 223 -6.24 11.20 -2.87
C LEU A 223 -7.59 11.19 -2.20
N TRP A 224 -8.41 12.19 -2.51
CA TRP A 224 -9.78 12.32 -2.03
C TRP A 224 -10.74 12.22 -3.22
N PHE A 225 -11.58 11.20 -3.20
CA PHE A 225 -12.48 10.89 -4.31
C PHE A 225 -13.77 10.28 -3.81
N GLY A 226 -14.75 10.11 -4.70
CA GLY A 226 -16.02 9.51 -4.35
C GLY A 226 -17.21 10.13 -5.07
N ASP A 227 -18.41 9.79 -4.61
CA ASP A 227 -19.63 10.56 -4.89
C ASP A 227 -19.69 11.73 -3.91
N LEU A 228 -19.01 12.81 -4.30
CA LEU A 228 -18.94 14.03 -3.51
C LEU A 228 -20.23 14.84 -3.62
N ASN A 229 -21.17 14.47 -4.50
CA ASN A 229 -22.52 15.03 -4.58
C ASN A 229 -22.63 16.55 -4.84
N PHE A 230 -21.55 17.24 -5.20
CA PHE A 230 -21.60 18.63 -5.65
C PHE A 230 -22.34 18.75 -6.98
N ARG A 231 -23.09 19.85 -7.13
CA ARG A 231 -23.99 20.08 -8.26
C ARG A 231 -23.59 21.31 -9.06
N ILE A 232 -24.18 21.47 -10.23
CA ILE A 232 -24.07 22.71 -11.01
C ILE A 232 -25.18 23.66 -10.53
N GLU A 233 -24.83 24.85 -10.06
CA GLU A 233 -25.76 25.92 -9.65
C GLU A 233 -26.19 26.80 -10.84
N ASP A 234 -27.19 27.67 -10.66
CA ASP A 234 -27.58 28.83 -11.50
C ASP A 234 -27.86 28.66 -13.00
N HIS A 235 -27.50 27.55 -13.63
CA HIS A 235 -27.86 27.22 -15.00
C HIS A 235 -29.18 26.46 -15.03
N GLY A 236 -30.10 26.91 -15.88
CA GLY A 236 -31.31 26.16 -16.22
C GLY A 236 -30.97 24.88 -16.98
N MET A 237 -31.86 23.88 -16.89
CA MET A 237 -31.69 22.57 -17.54
C MET A 237 -31.33 22.67 -19.03
N LEU A 238 -31.99 23.59 -19.77
CA LEU A 238 -31.76 23.79 -21.20
C LEU A 238 -30.32 24.24 -21.51
N PHE A 239 -29.77 25.13 -20.69
CA PHE A 239 -28.40 25.62 -20.86
C PHE A 239 -27.39 24.50 -20.61
N VAL A 240 -27.58 23.73 -19.52
CA VAL A 240 -26.72 22.58 -19.20
C VAL A 240 -26.74 21.55 -20.34
N ARG A 241 -27.93 21.18 -20.84
CA ARG A 241 -28.06 20.26 -21.97
C ARG A 241 -27.37 20.77 -23.23
N ASN A 242 -27.52 22.05 -23.57
CA ASN A 242 -26.85 22.64 -24.73
C ASN A 242 -25.32 22.59 -24.61
N CYS A 243 -24.78 22.87 -23.41
CA CYS A 243 -23.35 22.75 -23.15
C CYS A 243 -22.86 21.31 -23.30
N ILE A 244 -23.64 20.34 -22.82
CA ILE A 244 -23.33 18.91 -22.98
C ILE A 244 -23.32 18.50 -24.45
N THR A 245 -24.40 18.79 -25.20
CA THR A 245 -24.51 18.45 -26.63
C THR A 245 -23.44 19.14 -27.47
N SER A 246 -23.07 20.37 -27.12
CA SER A 246 -22.04 21.13 -27.83
C SER A 246 -20.61 20.84 -27.32
N GLN A 247 -20.44 19.95 -26.34
CA GLN A 247 -19.16 19.65 -25.66
C GLN A 247 -18.43 20.91 -25.14
N ARG A 248 -19.18 21.91 -24.68
CA ARG A 248 -18.66 23.16 -24.09
C ARG A 248 -18.76 23.13 -22.57
N PHE A 249 -18.12 22.14 -21.96
CA PHE A 249 -18.20 21.89 -20.51
C PHE A 249 -17.62 23.02 -19.67
N ASN A 250 -16.58 23.68 -20.18
CA ASN A 250 -15.93 24.82 -19.55
C ASN A 250 -16.88 25.98 -19.20
N LEU A 251 -17.99 26.12 -19.92
CA LEU A 251 -19.02 27.13 -19.61
C LEU A 251 -19.80 26.83 -18.32
N LEU A 252 -19.74 25.58 -17.82
CA LEU A 252 -20.43 25.13 -16.62
C LEU A 252 -19.54 25.22 -15.37
N TRP A 253 -18.22 25.19 -15.51
CA TRP A 253 -17.27 25.16 -14.38
C TRP A 253 -17.45 26.32 -13.38
N PRO A 254 -17.69 27.58 -13.79
CA PRO A 254 -17.87 28.69 -12.84
C PRO A 254 -19.09 28.51 -11.92
N LYS A 255 -19.99 27.60 -12.28
CA LYS A 255 -21.19 27.26 -11.52
C LYS A 255 -21.16 25.84 -10.96
N ASP A 256 -20.06 25.10 -11.12
CA ASP A 256 -19.86 23.86 -10.38
C ASP A 256 -19.62 24.18 -8.90
N GLN A 257 -20.44 23.62 -8.01
CA GLN A 257 -20.38 23.96 -6.59
C GLN A 257 -19.04 23.59 -5.97
N LEU A 258 -18.39 22.49 -6.37
CA LEU A 258 -17.06 22.17 -5.81
C LEU A 258 -16.03 23.21 -6.26
N THR A 259 -16.01 23.58 -7.55
CA THR A 259 -15.16 24.66 -8.05
C THR A 259 -15.41 25.99 -7.31
N MET A 260 -16.66 26.33 -7.05
CA MET A 260 -17.03 27.54 -6.29
C MET A 260 -16.58 27.48 -4.83
N MET A 261 -16.76 26.33 -4.15
CA MET A 261 -16.34 26.16 -2.76
C MET A 261 -14.81 26.14 -2.63
N LYS A 262 -14.07 25.58 -3.59
CA LYS A 262 -12.60 25.65 -3.64
C LYS A 262 -12.07 27.10 -3.64
N GLN A 263 -12.83 28.07 -4.16
CA GLN A 263 -12.41 29.48 -4.11
C GLN A 263 -12.56 30.11 -2.72
N LYS A 264 -13.39 29.54 -1.85
CA LYS A 264 -13.77 30.11 -0.55
C LYS A 264 -13.16 29.37 0.63
N GLU A 265 -13.03 28.05 0.52
CA GLU A 265 -12.69 27.16 1.64
C GLU A 265 -11.21 26.78 1.62
N ALA A 266 -10.48 27.18 2.66
CA ALA A 266 -9.04 26.97 2.76
C ALA A 266 -8.68 25.47 2.76
N THR A 267 -9.52 24.60 3.31
CA THR A 267 -9.29 23.15 3.32
C THR A 267 -9.31 22.58 1.90
N LEU A 268 -10.26 23.02 1.07
CA LEU A 268 -10.41 22.56 -0.31
C LEU A 268 -9.32 23.12 -1.24
N GLN A 269 -8.78 24.30 -0.94
CA GLN A 269 -7.65 24.91 -1.67
C GLN A 269 -6.36 24.09 -1.58
N LYS A 270 -6.24 23.21 -0.59
CA LYS A 270 -5.08 22.30 -0.45
C LYS A 270 -5.11 21.14 -1.44
N PHE A 271 -6.23 20.94 -2.15
CA PHE A 271 -6.42 19.85 -3.09
C PHE A 271 -6.48 20.37 -4.53
N GLU A 272 -5.79 19.67 -5.42
CA GLU A 272 -5.81 19.86 -6.85
C GLU A 272 -6.87 18.95 -7.52
N GLU A 273 -7.39 19.39 -8.65
CA GLU A 273 -8.30 18.62 -9.49
C GLU A 273 -8.04 18.96 -10.97
N GLY A 274 -8.05 17.96 -11.85
CA GLY A 274 -7.95 18.17 -13.29
C GLY A 274 -9.20 18.82 -13.88
N PRO A 275 -9.11 19.30 -15.13
CA PRO A 275 -10.25 19.90 -15.82
C PRO A 275 -11.37 18.88 -16.05
N LEU A 276 -12.62 19.32 -15.86
CA LEU A 276 -13.81 18.51 -16.12
C LEU A 276 -14.19 18.55 -17.61
N ASP A 277 -13.33 17.98 -18.46
CA ASP A 277 -13.49 17.93 -19.92
C ASP A 277 -14.35 16.74 -20.40
N PHE A 278 -15.15 16.16 -19.51
CA PHE A 278 -16.06 15.05 -19.78
C PHE A 278 -17.49 15.39 -19.35
N GLN A 279 -18.47 14.67 -19.89
CA GLN A 279 -19.89 14.91 -19.58
C GLN A 279 -20.19 14.70 -18.08
N PRO A 280 -21.13 15.45 -17.49
CA PRO A 280 -21.56 15.22 -16.12
C PRO A 280 -21.97 13.76 -15.88
N SER A 281 -21.43 13.14 -14.82
CA SER A 281 -21.58 11.70 -14.52
C SER A 281 -22.93 11.31 -13.91
N TYR A 282 -23.75 12.29 -13.52
CA TYR A 282 -25.05 12.11 -12.88
C TYR A 282 -26.08 13.09 -13.48
N LYS A 283 -27.39 12.82 -13.53
CA LYS A 283 -28.12 11.59 -13.24
C LYS A 283 -28.63 10.99 -14.55
N PHE A 284 -28.39 9.71 -14.78
CA PHE A 284 -28.87 9.00 -15.96
C PHE A 284 -30.12 8.17 -15.65
N ASP A 285 -30.92 7.90 -16.67
CA ASP A 285 -31.88 6.80 -16.60
C ASP A 285 -31.11 5.46 -16.66
N LEU A 286 -31.57 4.45 -15.93
CA LEU A 286 -30.92 3.14 -15.93
C LEU A 286 -30.95 2.52 -17.33
N HIS A 287 -29.87 1.83 -17.69
CA HIS A 287 -29.67 1.17 -18.98
C HIS A 287 -29.82 2.11 -20.19
N SER A 288 -29.45 3.37 -20.01
CA SER A 288 -29.63 4.44 -20.99
C SER A 288 -28.50 5.47 -20.90
N ASP A 289 -28.29 6.20 -22.00
CA ASP A 289 -27.41 7.38 -22.04
C ASP A 289 -28.20 8.69 -21.91
N ASN A 290 -29.52 8.59 -21.72
CA ASN A 290 -30.36 9.76 -21.46
C ASN A 290 -30.23 10.18 -19.99
N TYR A 291 -30.03 11.49 -19.80
CA TYR A 291 -30.17 12.10 -18.48
C TYR A 291 -31.62 12.08 -17.99
N ASP A 292 -31.78 12.01 -16.66
CA ASP A 292 -33.04 11.83 -15.90
C ASP A 292 -34.29 12.38 -16.61
N THR A 293 -35.08 11.47 -17.16
CA THR A 293 -36.37 11.78 -17.81
C THR A 293 -37.55 11.66 -16.84
N SER A 294 -37.30 11.28 -15.58
CA SER A 294 -38.34 11.16 -14.55
C SER A 294 -39.00 12.49 -14.23
N GLY A 295 -40.13 12.46 -13.50
CA GLY A 295 -40.82 13.66 -13.04
C GLY A 295 -39.97 14.60 -12.17
N LYS A 296 -38.89 14.08 -11.54
CA LYS A 296 -37.97 14.88 -10.72
C LYS A 296 -36.98 15.70 -11.55
N LYS A 297 -36.71 15.30 -12.80
CA LYS A 297 -35.83 15.98 -13.77
C LYS A 297 -34.57 16.55 -13.13
N ARG A 298 -33.79 15.70 -12.46
CA ARG A 298 -32.53 16.11 -11.83
C ARG A 298 -31.58 16.65 -12.89
N LYS A 299 -31.05 17.84 -12.63
CA LYS A 299 -30.09 18.50 -13.51
C LYS A 299 -28.78 17.70 -13.56
N PRO A 300 -28.16 17.53 -14.75
CA PRO A 300 -26.86 16.90 -14.85
C PRO A 300 -25.82 17.58 -13.94
N ALA A 301 -24.94 16.80 -13.32
CA ALA A 301 -23.89 17.27 -12.41
C ALA A 301 -22.67 16.32 -12.38
N TRP A 302 -21.50 16.89 -12.11
CA TRP A 302 -20.29 16.14 -11.76
C TRP A 302 -20.31 15.85 -10.25
N CYS A 303 -21.07 14.82 -9.87
CA CYS A 303 -21.13 14.34 -8.50
C CYS A 303 -19.89 13.53 -8.13
N ASP A 304 -19.37 12.75 -9.08
CA ASP A 304 -18.27 11.81 -8.90
C ASP A 304 -16.94 12.48 -9.26
N ARG A 305 -16.01 12.58 -8.30
CA ARG A 305 -14.81 13.44 -8.42
C ARG A 305 -13.57 12.76 -7.89
N ILE A 306 -12.39 13.16 -8.40
CA ILE A 306 -11.07 12.70 -7.94
C ILE A 306 -10.16 13.91 -7.77
N LEU A 307 -9.78 14.19 -6.52
CA LEU A 307 -8.87 15.25 -6.13
C LEU A 307 -7.64 14.67 -5.46
N TRP A 308 -6.53 15.41 -5.48
CA TRP A 308 -5.31 14.99 -4.81
C TRP A 308 -4.60 16.15 -4.12
N ARG A 309 -3.80 15.83 -3.12
CA ARG A 309 -2.92 16.76 -2.43
C ARG A 309 -1.56 16.12 -2.28
N VAL A 310 -0.51 16.85 -2.63
CA VAL A 310 0.86 16.53 -2.25
C VAL A 310 1.26 17.47 -1.12
N LYS A 311 1.79 16.93 -0.02
CA LYS A 311 2.23 17.72 1.13
C LYS A 311 3.32 18.70 0.67
N PRO A 312 3.20 20.02 0.94
CA PRO A 312 4.25 20.97 0.63
C PRO A 312 5.55 20.59 1.35
N LYS A 313 6.69 20.78 0.68
CA LYS A 313 7.98 20.73 1.39
C LYS A 313 7.99 21.83 2.45
N SER A 314 8.39 21.50 3.67
CA SER A 314 8.66 22.51 4.68
C SER A 314 9.86 23.31 4.21
N SER A 315 9.65 24.50 3.65
CA SER A 315 10.73 25.48 3.58
C SER A 315 11.14 25.76 5.02
N LEU A 316 12.41 25.52 5.37
CA LEU A 316 13.02 26.06 6.56
C LEU A 316 12.93 27.59 6.47
N THR A 317 11.82 28.17 6.92
CA THR A 317 11.74 29.59 7.18
C THR A 317 12.49 29.83 8.47
N GLU A 318 13.57 30.60 8.36
CA GLU A 318 14.30 31.23 9.45
C GLU A 318 13.33 32.05 10.33
N GLU A 319 12.66 31.39 11.27
CA GLU A 319 12.13 32.02 12.47
C GLU A 319 12.96 31.55 13.67
N ALA A 320 14.28 31.75 13.55
CA ALA A 320 15.08 31.99 14.74
C ALA A 320 14.79 33.41 15.19
N ASN A 321 13.79 33.59 16.05
CA ASN A 321 13.71 34.74 16.96
C ASN A 321 13.07 34.29 18.28
N GLU A 322 13.96 34.09 19.25
CA GLU A 322 13.83 34.50 20.66
C GLU A 322 12.64 33.94 21.47
N GLU A 323 12.89 32.86 22.23
CA GLU A 323 12.99 32.86 23.71
C GLU A 323 12.66 31.48 24.33
N GLY A 324 13.53 31.02 25.24
CA GLY A 324 13.16 30.08 26.31
C GLY A 324 13.66 28.63 26.18
N HIS A 325 14.75 28.32 26.89
CA HIS A 325 15.23 26.96 27.13
C HIS A 325 14.14 25.98 27.60
N ASN A 326 14.11 24.79 27.00
CA ASN A 326 14.04 23.52 27.71
C ASN A 326 14.73 22.44 26.87
N GLU A 327 15.80 21.88 27.43
CA GLU A 327 16.58 20.78 26.86
C GLU A 327 15.81 19.46 27.05
N GLU A 328 15.21 18.93 25.99
CA GLU A 328 14.92 17.50 25.79
C GLU A 328 14.28 17.28 24.40
N GLU A 329 15.08 16.91 23.39
CA GLU A 329 14.73 15.97 22.28
C GLU A 329 15.71 16.10 21.09
N PRO A 330 16.79 15.29 21.01
CA PRO A 330 17.59 15.17 19.79
C PRO A 330 16.98 14.26 18.72
N LYS A 331 15.82 13.62 18.98
CA LYS A 331 15.26 12.55 18.13
C LYS A 331 14.28 13.03 17.04
N LYS A 332 13.72 14.24 17.14
CA LYS A 332 12.82 14.79 16.10
C LYS A 332 13.58 15.34 14.90
N GLN A 333 14.73 15.96 15.11
CA GLN A 333 15.51 16.61 14.04
C GLN A 333 16.04 15.61 13.00
N LEU A 334 16.51 14.43 13.43
CA LEU A 334 17.06 13.41 12.53
C LEU A 334 16.05 12.76 11.56
N GLN A 335 14.73 12.82 11.82
CA GLN A 335 13.73 12.26 10.91
C GLN A 335 13.11 13.29 9.96
N GLU A 336 13.03 14.57 10.34
CA GLU A 336 12.60 15.64 9.44
C GLU A 336 13.69 16.01 8.42
N GLU A 337 14.97 15.95 8.80
CA GLU A 337 16.10 16.24 7.91
C GLU A 337 16.22 15.26 6.72
N ASN A 338 15.75 14.01 6.86
CA ASN A 338 15.86 13.00 5.79
C ASN A 338 14.76 13.07 4.73
N LYS A 339 13.67 13.84 4.91
CA LYS A 339 12.57 13.87 3.93
C LYS A 339 12.81 14.78 2.74
N ASP A 340 13.68 15.77 2.88
CA ASP A 340 14.14 16.57 1.74
C ASP A 340 15.11 15.80 0.82
N GLU A 341 15.59 14.63 1.26
CA GLU A 341 16.46 13.73 0.50
C GLU A 341 15.69 12.88 -0.54
N PHE A 342 14.38 12.64 -0.35
CA PHE A 342 13.58 11.76 -1.22
C PHE A 342 12.45 12.54 -1.91
N PRO A 343 12.70 13.14 -3.10
CA PRO A 343 11.68 13.89 -3.81
C PRO A 343 10.52 13.00 -4.27
N LEU A 344 9.30 13.54 -4.18
CA LEU A 344 8.06 12.92 -4.65
C LEU A 344 7.22 13.95 -5.40
N LYS A 345 6.58 13.52 -6.49
CA LYS A 345 5.65 14.31 -7.28
C LYS A 345 4.52 13.41 -7.79
N LEU A 346 3.29 13.93 -7.74
CA LEU A 346 2.12 13.28 -8.33
C LEU A 346 1.59 14.16 -9.47
N SER A 347 1.38 13.57 -10.64
CA SER A 347 0.85 14.27 -11.81
C SER A 347 -0.32 13.50 -12.41
N GLN A 348 -1.45 14.17 -12.64
CA GLN A 348 -2.61 13.58 -13.30
C GLN A 348 -2.39 13.57 -14.82
N VAL A 349 -2.55 12.40 -15.42
CA VAL A 349 -2.33 12.13 -16.85
C VAL A 349 -3.64 12.09 -17.62
N ASP A 350 -4.67 11.47 -17.03
CA ASP A 350 -6.00 11.37 -17.62
C ASP A 350 -7.07 11.53 -16.53
N TYR A 351 -8.18 12.17 -16.87
CA TYR A 351 -9.31 12.38 -15.99
C TYR A 351 -10.60 12.41 -16.81
N THR A 352 -11.40 11.35 -16.72
CA THR A 352 -12.55 11.18 -17.58
C THR A 352 -13.60 10.25 -16.98
N SER A 353 -14.72 10.09 -17.64
CA SER A 353 -15.79 9.18 -17.24
C SER A 353 -16.09 8.16 -18.34
N LYS A 354 -16.36 6.91 -17.95
CA LYS A 354 -16.70 5.81 -18.87
C LYS A 354 -18.20 5.77 -19.08
N MET A 355 -18.65 6.54 -20.07
CA MET A 355 -20.06 6.76 -20.40
C MET A 355 -20.77 5.49 -20.89
N GLU A 356 -20.03 4.49 -21.35
CA GLU A 356 -20.56 3.21 -21.84
C GLU A 356 -21.21 2.34 -20.75
N TYR A 357 -20.92 2.57 -19.47
CA TYR A 357 -21.54 1.84 -18.38
C TYR A 357 -22.91 2.41 -18.04
N SER A 358 -23.95 1.58 -18.01
CA SER A 358 -25.33 2.03 -17.84
C SER A 358 -26.11 1.31 -16.75
N ILE A 359 -25.46 0.51 -15.91
CA ILE A 359 -26.12 -0.26 -14.83
C ILE A 359 -26.53 0.60 -13.64
N SER A 360 -25.96 1.80 -13.51
CA SER A 360 -26.22 2.79 -12.46
C SER A 360 -26.71 4.10 -13.08
N ASP A 361 -27.37 4.93 -12.28
CA ASP A 361 -27.70 6.31 -12.65
C ASP A 361 -26.50 7.26 -12.55
N HIS A 362 -25.35 6.74 -12.11
CA HIS A 362 -24.03 7.36 -12.22
C HIS A 362 -23.13 6.61 -13.22
N LYS A 363 -22.32 7.36 -13.96
CA LYS A 363 -21.24 6.84 -14.81
C LYS A 363 -19.93 6.81 -14.01
N PRO A 364 -19.13 5.73 -14.07
CA PRO A 364 -17.86 5.66 -13.37
C PRO A 364 -16.89 6.75 -13.85
N VAL A 365 -16.14 7.33 -12.92
CA VAL A 365 -15.10 8.34 -13.18
C VAL A 365 -13.73 7.73 -12.87
N ILE A 366 -12.76 8.01 -13.73
CA ILE A 366 -11.41 7.50 -13.62
C ILE A 366 -10.40 8.64 -13.60
N GLY A 367 -9.32 8.46 -12.85
CA GLY A 367 -8.16 9.35 -12.81
C GLY A 367 -6.89 8.51 -12.91
N ILE A 368 -6.03 8.82 -13.88
CA ILE A 368 -4.75 8.16 -14.07
C ILE A 368 -3.66 9.12 -13.65
N PHE A 369 -2.72 8.66 -12.83
CA PHE A 369 -1.64 9.47 -12.31
C PHE A 369 -0.28 8.81 -12.55
N HIS A 370 0.75 9.63 -12.70
CA HIS A 370 2.14 9.21 -12.52
C HIS A 370 2.63 9.71 -11.17
N LEU A 371 3.02 8.76 -10.32
CA LEU A 371 3.71 8.98 -9.06
C LEU A 371 5.21 8.85 -9.32
N GLU A 372 5.89 10.00 -9.42
CA GLU A 372 7.35 10.07 -9.58
C GLU A 372 7.97 10.22 -8.19
N MET A 373 8.80 9.27 -7.76
CA MET A 373 9.43 9.31 -6.43
C MET A 373 10.75 8.55 -6.38
N GLN A 374 11.63 8.96 -5.47
CA GLN A 374 12.82 8.19 -5.14
C GLN A 374 12.49 7.17 -4.04
N LYS A 375 12.65 5.87 -4.31
CA LYS A 375 12.41 4.83 -3.31
C LYS A 375 13.34 5.02 -2.10
N MET A 376 12.80 4.98 -0.89
CA MET A 376 13.58 5.00 0.35
C MET A 376 14.19 3.62 0.67
N TYR A 377 13.57 2.55 0.17
CA TYR A 377 14.06 1.19 0.32
C TYR A 377 13.80 0.36 -0.94
N GLU A 378 14.79 -0.42 -1.38
CA GLU A 378 14.66 -1.33 -2.52
C GLU A 378 14.79 -2.80 -2.12
N THR A 379 15.17 -3.05 -0.86
CA THR A 379 15.29 -4.39 -0.29
C THR A 379 14.06 -4.71 0.56
N PRO A 380 13.43 -5.90 0.39
CA PRO A 380 12.38 -6.38 1.30
C PRO A 380 12.88 -6.43 2.75
N LEU A 381 11.95 -6.55 3.72
CA LEU A 381 12.36 -6.71 5.13
C LEU A 381 12.77 -8.14 5.43
N VAL A 382 12.16 -9.11 4.74
CA VAL A 382 12.41 -10.53 4.96
C VAL A 382 12.70 -11.22 3.63
N GLN A 383 13.74 -12.05 3.62
CA GLN A 383 13.95 -13.07 2.59
C GLN A 383 13.37 -14.38 3.09
N VAL A 384 12.58 -15.07 2.27
CA VAL A 384 11.97 -16.36 2.59
C VAL A 384 12.18 -17.34 1.44
N SER A 385 12.48 -18.59 1.77
CA SER A 385 12.72 -19.67 0.82
C SER A 385 12.04 -20.98 1.24
N ALA A 386 11.54 -21.68 0.24
CA ALA A 386 11.08 -23.05 0.35
C ALA A 386 12.28 -23.98 0.14
N GLU A 387 12.60 -24.81 1.13
CA GLU A 387 13.76 -25.70 1.07
C GLU A 387 13.37 -27.12 0.67
N GLY A 388 14.24 -27.78 -0.08
CA GLY A 388 14.08 -29.18 -0.47
C GLY A 388 12.88 -29.43 -1.38
N GLU A 389 12.38 -30.68 -1.36
CA GLU A 389 11.20 -31.07 -2.11
C GLU A 389 9.93 -30.80 -1.30
N TRP A 390 8.90 -30.22 -1.91
CA TRP A 390 7.63 -29.98 -1.23
C TRP A 390 6.57 -30.98 -1.72
N SER A 391 5.97 -31.72 -0.80
CA SER A 391 4.87 -32.66 -1.04
C SER A 391 4.17 -32.96 0.29
N ALA A 392 2.94 -33.49 0.26
CA ALA A 392 2.23 -33.90 1.48
C ALA A 392 2.73 -35.25 2.06
N ASP A 393 3.91 -35.73 1.64
CA ASP A 393 4.51 -36.98 2.14
C ASP A 393 5.28 -36.77 3.46
N PHE A 394 5.81 -35.56 3.67
CA PHE A 394 6.66 -35.20 4.82
C PHE A 394 6.54 -33.71 5.14
N ASP A 395 6.91 -33.33 6.36
CA ASP A 395 6.88 -31.93 6.81
C ASP A 395 7.84 -31.10 5.96
N ALA A 396 7.37 -29.95 5.50
CA ALA A 396 8.13 -29.11 4.59
C ALA A 396 8.88 -28.00 5.32
N LEU A 397 10.13 -27.79 4.92
CA LEU A 397 11.04 -26.85 5.55
C LEU A 397 10.97 -25.48 4.86
N ILE A 398 10.82 -24.44 5.69
CA ILE A 398 10.93 -23.03 5.31
C ILE A 398 12.16 -22.44 5.98
N THR A 399 12.94 -21.68 5.24
CA THR A 399 13.98 -20.82 5.79
C THR A 399 13.62 -19.35 5.56
N TYR A 400 13.85 -18.49 6.56
CA TYR A 400 13.72 -17.05 6.39
C TYR A 400 14.86 -16.28 7.09
N SER A 401 15.12 -15.06 6.64
CA SER A 401 16.16 -14.18 7.19
C SER A 401 15.68 -12.74 7.17
N LEU A 402 15.88 -12.03 8.28
CA LEU A 402 15.57 -10.60 8.37
C LEU A 402 16.67 -9.82 7.64
N LEU A 403 16.30 -9.11 6.58
CA LEU A 403 17.21 -8.28 5.80
C LEU A 403 17.39 -6.88 6.40
N GLN A 404 16.39 -6.41 7.14
CA GLN A 404 16.34 -5.12 7.83
C GLN A 404 15.58 -5.27 9.15
N SER A 405 15.88 -4.42 10.13
CA SER A 405 15.14 -4.37 11.39
C SER A 405 13.74 -3.76 11.19
N PHE A 406 12.73 -4.35 11.81
CA PHE A 406 11.35 -3.87 11.84
C PHE A 406 10.65 -4.42 13.09
N PRO A 407 9.50 -3.87 13.52
CA PRO A 407 8.79 -4.37 14.69
C PRO A 407 8.14 -5.74 14.40
N SER A 408 8.89 -6.83 14.52
CA SER A 408 8.35 -8.19 14.40
C SER A 408 7.46 -8.55 15.58
N SER A 409 6.55 -9.51 15.38
CA SER A 409 5.60 -9.99 16.40
C SER A 409 5.63 -11.51 16.52
N ALA A 410 5.28 -12.03 17.70
CA ALA A 410 4.97 -13.46 17.90
C ALA A 410 3.83 -13.94 16.98
N TRP A 411 3.00 -12.99 16.54
CA TRP A 411 1.89 -13.21 15.63
C TRP A 411 2.29 -13.05 14.16
N ASP A 412 3.56 -12.90 13.83
CA ASP A 412 4.00 -12.95 12.42
C ASP A 412 3.90 -14.41 11.91
N TRP A 413 3.62 -14.59 10.63
CA TRP A 413 3.43 -15.92 10.04
C TRP A 413 3.89 -15.97 8.60
N ILE A 414 4.19 -17.17 8.12
CA ILE A 414 4.57 -17.44 6.73
C ILE A 414 3.47 -18.29 6.11
N GLY A 415 2.79 -17.73 5.11
CA GLY A 415 1.73 -18.41 4.37
C GLY A 415 2.24 -19.08 3.11
N LEU A 416 1.65 -20.23 2.78
CA LEU A 416 1.78 -20.89 1.49
C LEU A 416 0.65 -20.43 0.57
N TYR A 417 0.98 -19.88 -0.59
CA TYR A 417 0.02 -19.37 -1.56
C TYR A 417 0.17 -20.11 -2.89
N LYS A 418 -0.90 -20.21 -3.65
CA LYS A 418 -0.82 -20.62 -5.06
C LYS A 418 -0.28 -19.45 -5.89
N VAL A 419 0.57 -19.71 -6.89
CA VAL A 419 0.94 -18.69 -7.88
C VAL A 419 -0.32 -18.13 -8.54
N GLY A 420 -0.43 -16.79 -8.62
CA GLY A 420 -1.62 -16.10 -9.12
C GLY A 420 -2.75 -15.94 -8.08
N PHE A 421 -2.43 -16.02 -6.79
CA PHE A 421 -3.36 -15.66 -5.72
C PHE A 421 -3.89 -14.22 -5.87
N LYS A 422 -5.12 -13.98 -5.43
CA LYS A 422 -5.88 -12.76 -5.77
C LYS A 422 -5.91 -11.75 -4.63
N SER A 423 -5.76 -12.22 -3.40
CA SER A 423 -5.77 -11.42 -2.17
C SER A 423 -4.69 -11.89 -1.20
N VAL A 424 -4.15 -10.99 -0.39
CA VAL A 424 -3.24 -11.33 0.72
C VAL A 424 -3.83 -12.33 1.72
N SER A 425 -5.15 -12.53 1.70
CA SER A 425 -5.85 -13.52 2.52
C SER A 425 -6.05 -14.89 1.85
N ASP A 426 -5.61 -15.08 0.60
CA ASP A 426 -5.81 -16.32 -0.18
C ASP A 426 -4.76 -17.42 0.13
N TYR A 427 -4.19 -17.43 1.33
CA TYR A 427 -3.24 -18.49 1.71
C TYR A 427 -3.94 -19.85 1.79
N ILE A 428 -3.22 -20.90 1.40
CA ILE A 428 -3.64 -22.29 1.49
C ILE A 428 -3.50 -22.79 2.94
N THR A 429 -2.32 -22.55 3.51
CA THR A 429 -1.99 -22.80 4.92
C THR A 429 -0.92 -21.80 5.38
N TYR A 430 -0.60 -21.79 6.66
CA TYR A 430 0.43 -20.95 7.25
C TYR A 430 1.13 -21.64 8.41
N THR A 431 2.34 -21.18 8.74
CA THR A 431 3.01 -21.48 10.00
C THR A 431 3.40 -20.18 10.70
N TRP A 432 3.36 -20.17 12.03
CA TRP A 432 3.89 -19.07 12.81
C TRP A 432 5.41 -18.98 12.66
N VAL A 433 5.93 -17.75 12.72
CA VAL A 433 7.38 -17.55 12.87
C VAL A 433 7.81 -17.91 14.29
N LYS A 434 9.12 -18.10 14.50
CA LYS A 434 9.65 -18.51 15.79
C LYS A 434 9.60 -17.38 16.84
N ASP A 435 9.05 -17.70 18.01
CA ASP A 435 8.79 -16.81 19.16
C ASP A 435 10.08 -16.30 19.83
N ASP A 436 11.18 -17.02 19.66
CA ASP A 436 12.51 -16.69 20.21
C ASP A 436 13.16 -15.44 19.58
N GLN A 437 12.47 -14.77 18.65
CA GLN A 437 12.85 -13.45 18.12
C GLN A 437 12.03 -12.28 18.70
N VAL A 438 11.05 -12.56 19.57
CA VAL A 438 10.12 -11.57 20.16
C VAL A 438 10.76 -10.76 21.29
N SER A 439 12.01 -11.07 21.64
CA SER A 439 12.84 -10.30 22.56
C SER A 439 14.25 -10.03 22.02
N PHE A 440 14.37 -9.53 20.79
CA PHE A 440 15.60 -8.85 20.40
C PHE A 440 15.51 -7.37 20.74
N SER A 441 15.66 -7.05 22.03
CA SER A 441 15.96 -5.68 22.45
C SER A 441 17.32 -5.25 21.90
N ASP A 442 17.52 -3.94 21.71
CA ASP A 442 18.81 -3.31 21.37
C ASP A 442 19.98 -3.76 22.28
N GLU A 443 19.68 -4.37 23.43
CA GLU A 443 20.64 -4.88 24.39
C GLU A 443 21.36 -6.16 23.92
N LEU A 444 20.75 -7.02 23.07
CA LEU A 444 21.45 -8.24 22.61
C LEU A 444 22.50 -7.94 21.54
N PHE A 445 22.30 -6.89 20.74
CA PHE A 445 23.36 -6.34 19.90
C PHE A 445 24.52 -5.85 20.76
N GLN A 446 24.25 -5.19 21.90
CA GLN A 446 25.28 -4.83 22.88
C GLN A 446 25.95 -6.05 23.53
N VAL A 447 25.23 -7.11 23.88
CA VAL A 447 25.81 -8.30 24.54
C VAL A 447 26.62 -9.15 23.57
N CYS A 448 26.16 -9.33 22.33
CA CYS A 448 26.95 -9.95 21.27
C CYS A 448 28.19 -9.11 20.93
N ASP A 449 28.06 -7.78 20.86
CA ASP A 449 29.19 -6.86 20.71
C ASP A 449 30.18 -6.98 21.87
N ILE A 450 29.72 -7.13 23.12
CA ILE A 450 30.55 -7.28 24.32
C ILE A 450 31.27 -8.64 24.34
N CYS A 451 30.59 -9.73 23.99
CA CYS A 451 31.20 -11.05 23.89
C CYS A 451 32.22 -11.13 22.74
N PHE A 452 31.95 -10.48 21.60
CA PHE A 452 32.89 -10.35 20.48
C PHE A 452 34.07 -9.43 20.82
N LEU A 453 33.83 -8.27 21.45
CA LEU A 453 34.91 -7.40 21.94
C LEU A 453 35.78 -8.13 22.98
N CYS A 454 35.23 -9.00 23.81
CA CYS A 454 36.01 -9.83 24.74
C CYS A 454 36.85 -10.89 24.01
N PHE A 455 36.33 -11.50 22.94
CA PHE A 455 37.07 -12.45 22.11
C PHE A 455 38.24 -11.77 21.37
N PHE A 456 38.01 -10.57 20.82
CA PHE A 456 39.04 -9.79 20.11
C PHE A 456 40.02 -9.07 21.07
N LYS A 457 39.58 -8.59 22.24
CA LYS A 457 40.48 -8.09 23.32
C LYS A 457 41.36 -9.20 23.89
N GLY A 458 40.86 -10.42 24.02
CA GLY A 458 41.66 -11.60 24.40
C GLY A 458 42.73 -11.98 23.37
N CYS A 459 42.56 -11.54 22.11
CA CYS A 459 43.51 -11.71 21.01
C CYS A 459 44.30 -10.44 20.66
N GLY A 460 44.16 -9.34 21.41
CA GLY A 460 44.92 -8.10 21.21
C GLY A 460 44.45 -7.21 20.05
N ILE A 461 43.24 -7.41 19.53
CA ILE A 461 42.69 -6.70 18.37
C ILE A 461 41.71 -5.62 18.84
N ILE A 462 41.95 -4.36 18.46
CA ILE A 462 41.08 -3.22 18.73
C ILE A 462 40.34 -2.88 17.43
N LEU A 463 39.05 -3.23 17.34
CA LEU A 463 38.19 -2.80 16.23
C LEU A 463 37.60 -1.44 16.57
N SER A 464 37.95 -0.41 15.79
CA SER A 464 37.57 0.99 16.02
C SER A 464 36.21 1.38 15.44
N ASN A 465 35.52 0.47 14.74
CA ASN A 465 34.36 0.82 13.93
C ASN A 465 33.13 -0.05 14.25
N LYS A 466 32.15 0.52 14.96
CA LYS A 466 30.90 -0.17 15.37
C LYS A 466 30.02 -0.59 14.19
N GLN A 467 30.24 -0.01 13.00
CA GLN A 467 29.40 -0.21 11.83
C GLN A 467 29.73 -1.50 11.06
N LEU A 468 30.92 -2.08 11.26
CA LEU A 468 31.35 -3.34 10.63
C LEU A 468 30.84 -4.61 11.34
N ILE A 469 30.39 -4.49 12.60
CA ILE A 469 29.96 -5.66 13.40
C ILE A 469 28.52 -6.07 13.09
N SER A 470 27.66 -5.14 12.64
CA SER A 470 26.24 -5.43 12.32
C SER A 470 26.04 -6.20 11.00
N GLN A 471 27.06 -6.29 10.14
CA GLN A 471 26.95 -6.96 8.83
C GLN A 471 27.09 -8.49 8.89
N PHE A 472 27.37 -9.10 10.05
CA PHE A 472 27.78 -10.51 10.13
C PHE A 472 26.75 -11.51 10.71
N TYR A 473 25.52 -11.10 11.03
CA TYR A 473 24.49 -12.02 11.53
C TYR A 473 23.18 -11.96 10.75
N PHE A 474 23.17 -12.47 9.51
CA PHE A 474 21.94 -12.98 8.90
C PHE A 474 21.72 -14.41 9.39
N LEU A 475 21.24 -14.55 10.62
CA LEU A 475 20.82 -15.85 11.14
C LEU A 475 19.58 -16.30 10.37
N SER A 476 19.76 -17.31 9.52
CA SER A 476 18.68 -17.97 8.82
C SER A 476 17.88 -18.81 9.80
N THR A 477 16.60 -18.49 9.97
CA THR A 477 15.68 -19.20 10.87
C THR A 477 14.88 -20.24 10.10
N GLN A 478 14.69 -21.40 10.71
CA GLN A 478 13.95 -22.52 10.14
C GLN A 478 12.63 -22.76 10.85
N VAL A 479 11.56 -22.93 10.08
CA VAL A 479 10.21 -23.33 10.52
C VAL A 479 9.66 -24.40 9.58
N TYR A 480 8.62 -25.11 10.01
CA TYR A 480 8.07 -26.25 9.29
C TYR A 480 6.57 -26.08 9.04
N VAL A 481 6.11 -26.51 7.87
CA VAL A 481 4.69 -26.70 7.57
C VAL A 481 4.38 -28.19 7.71
N ASN A 482 3.35 -28.51 8.48
CA ASN A 482 2.92 -29.90 8.68
C ASN A 482 2.45 -30.50 7.35
N LYS A 483 2.88 -31.73 7.05
CA LYS A 483 2.52 -32.43 5.83
C LYS A 483 1.01 -32.50 5.56
N ASP A 484 0.18 -32.59 6.61
CA ASP A 484 -1.27 -32.75 6.50
C ASP A 484 -1.96 -31.46 6.02
N GLU A 485 -1.26 -30.33 6.07
CA GLU A 485 -1.72 -29.03 5.58
C GLU A 485 -1.22 -28.71 4.16
N ILE A 486 -0.31 -29.52 3.62
CA ILE A 486 0.24 -29.34 2.28
C ILE A 486 -0.77 -29.85 1.24
N PRO A 487 -1.07 -29.08 0.17
CA PRO A 487 -2.07 -29.47 -0.81
C PRO A 487 -1.65 -30.74 -1.58
N VAL A 488 -2.41 -31.82 -1.41
CA VAL A 488 -2.19 -33.13 -2.08
C VAL A 488 -2.20 -33.02 -3.60
N LEU A 489 -3.01 -32.11 -4.16
CA LEU A 489 -3.09 -31.87 -5.59
C LEU A 489 -1.80 -31.26 -6.18
N GLY A 490 -0.91 -30.75 -5.34
CA GLY A 490 0.28 -30.03 -5.75
C GLY A 490 -0.03 -28.73 -6.51
N GLY A 491 1.00 -28.15 -7.11
CA GLY A 491 0.90 -26.92 -7.90
C GLY A 491 2.13 -26.04 -7.80
N GLU A 492 2.13 -24.93 -8.54
CA GLU A 492 3.10 -23.86 -8.35
C GLU A 492 2.65 -22.94 -7.21
N CYS A 493 3.55 -22.72 -6.26
CA CYS A 493 3.30 -21.98 -5.03
C CYS A 493 4.38 -20.94 -4.77
N VAL A 494 4.08 -20.02 -3.85
CA VAL A 494 5.00 -19.05 -3.26
C VAL A 494 4.80 -19.00 -1.75
N LEU A 495 5.84 -18.63 -1.01
CA LEU A 495 5.74 -18.33 0.42
C LEU A 495 5.70 -16.81 0.59
N CYS A 496 4.82 -16.33 1.47
CA CYS A 496 4.76 -14.92 1.84
C CYS A 496 4.90 -14.77 3.35
N TYR A 497 5.87 -13.98 3.81
CA TYR A 497 5.99 -13.59 5.21
C TYR A 497 5.04 -12.42 5.48
N TYR A 498 4.10 -12.60 6.39
CA TYR A 498 3.15 -11.58 6.84
C TYR A 498 3.57 -11.03 8.21
N SER A 499 3.76 -9.71 8.28
CA SER A 499 4.00 -9.01 9.55
C SER A 499 2.68 -8.55 10.14
N SER A 500 2.39 -9.01 11.36
CA SER A 500 1.19 -8.62 12.10
C SER A 500 1.29 -7.20 12.66
N SER A 501 2.49 -6.72 12.98
CA SER A 501 2.66 -5.32 13.43
C SER A 501 2.44 -4.32 12.29
N LEU A 502 2.89 -4.64 11.08
CA LEU A 502 2.78 -3.77 9.91
C LEU A 502 1.52 -4.03 9.05
N GLN A 503 0.79 -5.10 9.36
CA GLN A 503 -0.43 -5.54 8.66
C GLN A 503 -0.20 -5.74 7.14
N CYS A 504 0.93 -6.35 6.76
CA CYS A 504 1.32 -6.49 5.36
C CYS A 504 2.27 -7.67 5.11
N ILE A 505 2.39 -8.07 3.84
CA ILE A 505 3.43 -9.01 3.41
C ILE A 505 4.76 -8.24 3.25
N VAL A 506 5.83 -8.74 3.85
CA VAL A 506 7.15 -8.05 3.88
C VAL A 506 8.28 -8.86 3.25
N GLY A 507 7.95 -10.04 2.72
CA GLY A 507 8.86 -10.93 2.00
C GLY A 507 8.07 -11.96 1.19
N ILE A 508 8.52 -12.24 -0.03
CA ILE A 508 7.90 -13.22 -0.93
C ILE A 508 9.02 -14.09 -1.52
N SER A 509 8.83 -15.41 -1.52
CA SER A 509 9.81 -16.34 -2.10
C SER A 509 9.77 -16.34 -3.63
N GLN A 510 10.79 -16.92 -4.26
CA GLN A 510 10.65 -17.36 -5.64
C GLN A 510 9.57 -18.46 -5.74
N PRO A 511 8.88 -18.57 -6.89
CA PRO A 511 7.96 -19.68 -7.14
C PRO A 511 8.65 -21.04 -7.02
N PHE A 512 7.96 -22.00 -6.43
CA PHE A 512 8.41 -23.39 -6.31
C PHE A 512 7.24 -24.36 -6.52
N LYS A 513 7.57 -25.63 -6.73
CA LYS A 513 6.57 -26.66 -7.05
C LYS A 513 6.29 -27.55 -5.86
N VAL A 514 5.02 -27.60 -5.43
CA VAL A 514 4.51 -28.65 -4.56
C VAL A 514 4.11 -29.84 -5.44
N ARG A 515 4.67 -31.02 -5.15
CA ARG A 515 4.44 -32.26 -5.92
C ARG A 515 3.12 -32.91 -5.54
N TYR A 516 2.45 -33.44 -6.55
CA TYR A 516 1.26 -34.27 -6.39
C TYR A 516 1.60 -35.61 -5.75
N ILE A 517 0.75 -36.09 -4.86
CA ILE A 517 0.80 -37.49 -4.39
C ILE A 517 -0.24 -38.31 -5.14
N LEU A 518 0.23 -39.30 -5.90
CA LEU A 518 -0.62 -40.38 -6.38
C LEU A 518 -1.04 -41.22 -5.18
N LEU A 519 -2.27 -41.01 -4.69
CA LEU A 519 -2.95 -41.99 -3.86
C LEU A 519 -3.16 -43.24 -4.70
N ILE A 520 -2.16 -44.12 -4.76
CA ILE A 520 -2.32 -45.48 -5.23
C ILE A 520 -3.21 -46.16 -4.19
N TYR A 521 -4.52 -46.11 -4.41
CA TYR A 521 -5.44 -47.04 -3.76
C TYR A 521 -5.03 -48.44 -4.18
N PHE A 522 -4.23 -49.10 -3.36
CA PHE A 522 -4.16 -50.55 -3.34
C PHE A 522 -5.55 -51.05 -2.92
N VAL A 523 -6.44 -51.20 -3.91
CA VAL A 523 -7.63 -52.03 -3.77
C VAL A 523 -7.10 -53.45 -3.61
N TYR A 524 -6.90 -53.88 -2.36
CA TYR A 524 -6.66 -55.29 -2.06
C TYR A 524 -7.85 -56.08 -2.62
N LYS A 525 -7.53 -56.96 -3.57
CA LYS A 525 -8.44 -57.81 -4.31
C LYS A 525 -8.83 -59.05 -3.50
#